data_AF-A0A6A7G9I6-F1
#
_entry.id   AF-A0A6A7G9I6-F1
#
_cell.length_a   1.000
_cell.length_b   1.000
_cell.length_c   1.000
_cell.angle_alpha   90.00
_cell.angle_beta   90.00
_cell.angle_gamma   90.00
#
_symmetry.space_group_name_H-M   'P 1'
#
loop_
_entity.id
_entity.type
_entity.pdbx_description
1 polymer ?
#
loop_
_entity_poly.entity_id
_entity_poly.type
_entity_poly.pdbx_seq_one_letter_code
_entity_poly.pdbx_strand_id
1 'polypeptide(L)'
;MELIEKLELNPIIAAIKDEKTLIDALNSEIEVIFILKSTILSIESMIEKIKSKGKIVFVHIDLIDGMSPTVSALNFLKKKTRLDGIISTKSAMIKEAKKQKLLTIQRFFILDSISYKNSLKHARETKPDIVEILPGAMPKIIKRFLYNYQCPLIASGIIMDKEDIILALKAGAIGISTTNSEIWSL
;
A
#
# COMPACT_ATOMS: atom_id res chain seq x y z
N MET A 1 14.88 0.60 -5.29
CA MET A 1 15.70 -0.27 -4.43
C MET A 1 15.53 0.10 -2.96
N GLU A 2 15.47 1.39 -2.61
CA GLU A 2 15.20 1.86 -1.22
C GLU A 2 13.96 1.27 -0.52
N LEU A 3 12.79 1.19 -1.17
CA LEU A 3 11.58 0.69 -0.51
C LEU A 3 11.69 -0.78 -0.04
N ILE A 4 12.27 -1.65 -0.87
CA ILE A 4 12.41 -3.07 -0.51
C ILE A 4 13.40 -3.22 0.64
N GLU A 5 14.52 -2.51 0.58
CA GLU A 5 15.53 -2.49 1.65
C GLU A 5 14.92 -2.04 2.99
N LYS A 6 14.09 -0.99 2.99
CA LYS A 6 13.38 -0.54 4.20
C LYS A 6 12.41 -1.59 4.73
N LEU A 7 11.69 -2.28 3.83
CA LEU A 7 10.76 -3.34 4.23
C LEU A 7 11.46 -4.63 4.69
N GLU A 8 12.70 -4.88 4.25
CA GLU A 8 13.54 -5.97 4.77
C GLU A 8 14.00 -5.69 6.20
N LEU A 9 14.27 -4.43 6.55
CA LEU A 9 14.64 -4.01 7.90
C LEU A 9 13.44 -3.94 8.84
N ASN A 10 12.35 -3.34 8.38
CA ASN A 10 11.08 -3.27 9.12
C ASN A 10 9.91 -3.57 8.17
N PRO A 11 9.34 -4.80 8.22
CA PRO A 11 8.28 -5.20 7.30
C PRO A 11 6.94 -4.55 7.60
N ILE A 12 6.79 -3.81 8.70
CA ILE A 12 5.50 -3.21 9.08
C ILE A 12 5.32 -1.87 8.37
N ILE A 13 4.13 -1.70 7.81
CA ILE A 13 3.68 -0.48 7.12
C ILE A 13 2.51 0.10 7.90
N ALA A 14 2.63 1.37 8.26
CA ALA A 14 1.58 2.08 8.99
C ALA A 14 0.48 2.51 8.02
N ALA A 15 -0.70 1.89 8.13
CA ALA A 15 -1.88 2.30 7.38
C ALA A 15 -2.69 3.31 8.18
N ILE A 16 -2.65 4.57 7.77
CA ILE A 16 -3.29 5.69 8.48
C ILE A 16 -4.61 6.06 7.82
N LYS A 17 -5.58 6.52 8.63
CA LYS A 17 -6.93 6.87 8.19
C LYS A 17 -7.47 8.19 8.75
N ASP A 18 -6.75 8.76 9.72
CA ASP A 18 -7.11 9.99 10.43
C ASP A 18 -5.85 10.70 10.94
N GLU A 19 -6.03 11.88 11.52
CA GLU A 19 -4.91 12.68 12.04
C GLU A 19 -4.24 12.05 13.26
N LYS A 20 -4.99 11.31 14.09
CA LYS A 20 -4.41 10.61 15.24
C LYS A 20 -3.42 9.55 14.77
N THR A 21 -3.85 8.66 13.89
CA THR A 21 -3.01 7.60 13.31
C THR A 21 -1.83 8.16 12.51
N LEU A 22 -1.98 9.33 11.89
CA LEU A 22 -0.86 10.05 11.29
C LEU A 22 0.19 10.42 12.34
N ILE A 23 -0.20 11.08 13.43
CA ILE A 23 0.74 11.51 14.48
C ILE A 23 1.47 10.31 15.09
N ASP A 24 0.74 9.23 15.38
CA ASP A 24 1.31 8.00 15.92
C ASP A 24 2.35 7.41 14.94
N ALA A 25 2.03 7.33 13.65
CA ALA A 25 2.95 6.83 12.63
C ALA A 25 4.19 7.71 12.46
N LEU A 26 4.05 9.05 12.56
CA LEU A 26 5.18 9.99 12.47
C LEU A 26 6.17 9.84 13.64
N ASN A 27 5.69 9.44 14.82
CA ASN A 27 6.50 9.24 16.02
C ASN A 27 7.03 7.80 16.15
N SER A 28 6.57 6.88 15.31
CA SER A 28 7.05 5.50 15.28
C SER A 28 8.34 5.34 14.47
N GLU A 29 9.00 4.19 14.62
CA GLU A 29 10.17 3.80 13.81
C GLU A 29 9.79 3.30 12.41
N ILE A 30 8.50 3.17 12.09
CA ILE A 30 8.03 2.71 10.78
C ILE A 30 8.46 3.68 9.69
N GLU A 31 9.08 3.18 8.64
CA GLU A 31 9.60 4.02 7.57
C GLU A 31 8.64 4.20 6.39
N VAL A 32 7.63 3.33 6.26
CA VAL A 32 6.68 3.33 5.14
C VAL A 32 5.26 3.56 5.65
N ILE A 33 4.58 4.57 5.11
CA ILE A 33 3.24 4.98 5.53
C ILE A 33 2.28 4.92 4.34
N PHE A 34 1.12 4.30 4.55
CA PHE A 34 0.01 4.26 3.61
C PHE A 34 -1.10 5.20 4.08
N ILE A 35 -1.40 6.22 3.29
CA ILE A 35 -2.57 7.08 3.49
C ILE A 35 -3.79 6.38 2.89
N LEU A 36 -4.61 5.74 3.71
CA LEU A 36 -5.82 5.04 3.26
C LEU A 36 -7.02 5.95 3.09
N LYS A 37 -7.06 7.08 3.79
CA LYS A 37 -8.15 8.06 3.69
C LYS A 37 -7.60 9.46 3.87
N SER A 38 -8.04 10.37 3.01
CA SER A 38 -7.69 11.80 3.06
C SER A 38 -8.77 12.61 2.35
N THR A 39 -8.66 13.94 2.37
CA THR A 39 -9.49 14.84 1.56
C THR A 39 -8.60 15.68 0.67
N ILE A 40 -9.18 16.34 -0.34
CA ILE A 40 -8.45 17.32 -1.16
C ILE A 40 -7.78 18.44 -0.35
N LEU A 41 -8.33 18.75 0.83
CA LEU A 41 -7.83 19.80 1.70
C LEU A 41 -6.68 19.31 2.58
N SER A 42 -6.68 18.03 2.98
CA SER A 42 -5.70 17.50 3.91
C SER A 42 -4.50 16.83 3.24
N ILE A 43 -4.67 16.26 2.04
CA ILE A 43 -3.69 15.35 1.44
C ILE A 43 -2.29 15.96 1.28
N GLU A 44 -2.19 17.21 0.82
CA GLU A 44 -0.91 17.91 0.66
C GLU A 44 -0.20 18.08 2.01
N SER A 45 -0.91 18.54 3.04
CA SER A 45 -0.36 18.72 4.38
C SER A 45 0.07 17.40 5.03
N MET A 46 -0.67 16.30 4.80
CA MET A 46 -0.34 14.98 5.35
C MET A 46 0.94 14.44 4.71
N ILE A 47 1.07 14.55 3.39
CA ILE A 47 2.27 14.13 2.66
C ILE A 47 3.47 14.96 3.12
N GLU A 48 3.35 16.28 3.21
CA GLU A 48 4.44 17.15 3.68
C GLU A 48 4.91 16.79 5.09
N LYS A 49 3.98 16.56 6.04
CA LYS A 49 4.31 16.08 7.40
C LYS A 49 5.10 14.77 7.35
N ILE A 50 4.67 13.78 6.56
CA ILE A 50 5.36 12.48 6.43
C ILE A 50 6.74 12.64 5.81
N LYS A 51 6.86 13.39 4.70
CA LYS A 51 8.14 13.61 4.03
C LYS A 51 9.12 14.42 4.87
N SER A 52 8.64 15.33 5.74
CA SER A 52 9.48 16.06 6.70
C SER A 52 10.19 15.15 7.71
N LYS A 53 9.66 13.95 7.94
CA LYS A 53 10.26 12.90 8.79
C LYS A 53 11.14 11.93 7.99
N GLY A 54 11.33 12.16 6.69
CA GLY A 54 12.13 11.30 5.82
C GLY A 54 11.47 9.95 5.50
N LYS A 55 10.18 9.78 5.79
CA LYS A 55 9.45 8.53 5.59
C LYS A 55 8.94 8.41 4.14
N ILE A 56 8.74 7.18 3.67
CA ILE A 56 8.14 6.87 2.38
C ILE A 56 6.62 6.93 2.51
N VAL A 57 5.95 7.58 1.56
CA VAL A 57 4.49 7.76 1.57
C VAL A 57 3.84 7.25 0.30
N PHE A 58 2.82 6.42 0.50
CA PHE A 58 1.89 5.97 -0.52
C PHE A 58 0.49 6.50 -0.27
N VAL A 59 -0.18 6.94 -1.33
CA VAL A 59 -1.54 7.49 -1.25
C VAL A 59 -2.53 6.57 -1.93
N HIS A 60 -3.59 6.19 -1.22
CA HIS A 60 -4.71 5.50 -1.85
C HIS A 60 -5.56 6.47 -2.67
N ILE A 61 -5.26 6.61 -3.95
CA ILE A 61 -5.89 7.61 -4.82
C ILE A 61 -7.41 7.40 -4.97
N ASP A 62 -7.90 6.16 -4.84
CA ASP A 62 -9.34 5.88 -4.91
C ASP A 62 -10.12 6.39 -3.68
N LEU A 63 -9.43 6.77 -2.60
CA LEU A 63 -10.01 7.09 -1.29
C LEU A 63 -9.68 8.53 -0.83
N ILE A 64 -9.40 9.42 -1.78
CA ILE A 64 -9.28 10.86 -1.54
C ILE A 64 -10.66 11.48 -1.69
N ASP A 65 -11.26 11.90 -0.57
CA ASP A 65 -12.56 12.54 -0.57
C ASP A 65 -12.50 13.91 -1.28
N GLY A 66 -13.49 14.18 -2.12
CA GLY A 66 -13.53 15.35 -3.01
C GLY A 66 -12.68 15.23 -4.29
N MET A 67 -12.02 14.09 -4.56
CA MET A 67 -11.20 13.88 -5.76
C MET A 67 -11.49 12.54 -6.43
N SER A 68 -11.93 12.58 -7.69
CA SER A 68 -12.07 11.36 -8.49
C SER A 68 -10.70 10.85 -8.96
N PRO A 69 -10.44 9.52 -8.93
CA PRO A 69 -9.16 8.94 -9.38
C PRO A 69 -9.08 8.98 -10.91
N THR A 70 -8.51 10.08 -11.40
CA THR A 70 -8.35 10.40 -12.82
C THR A 70 -6.88 10.72 -13.11
N VAL A 71 -6.51 10.75 -14.40
CA VAL A 71 -5.17 11.19 -14.82
C VAL A 71 -4.87 12.61 -14.31
N SER A 72 -5.88 13.50 -14.32
CA SER A 72 -5.76 14.87 -13.79
C SER A 72 -5.50 14.88 -12.28
N ALA A 73 -6.17 14.04 -11.50
CA ALA A 73 -5.92 13.89 -10.07
C ALA A 73 -4.50 13.43 -9.77
N LEU A 74 -4.02 12.43 -10.52
CA LEU A 74 -2.64 11.95 -10.40
C LEU A 74 -1.62 13.04 -10.75
N ASN A 75 -1.84 13.77 -11.85
CA ASN A 75 -1.02 14.91 -12.24
C ASN A 75 -0.99 16.01 -11.18
N PHE A 76 -2.14 16.29 -10.57
CA PHE A 76 -2.25 17.25 -9.48
C PHE A 76 -1.39 16.81 -8.29
N LEU A 77 -1.57 15.58 -7.80
CA LEU A 77 -0.81 15.05 -6.67
C LEU A 77 0.70 15.07 -6.94
N LYS A 78 1.12 14.63 -8.12
CA LYS A 78 2.53 14.62 -8.51
C LYS A 78 3.14 16.02 -8.58
N LYS A 79 2.37 17.03 -9.01
CA LYS A 79 2.85 18.41 -9.11
C LYS A 79 2.86 19.14 -7.76
N LYS A 80 1.89 18.85 -6.89
CA LYS A 80 1.68 19.57 -5.64
C LYS A 80 2.35 18.92 -4.43
N THR A 81 2.72 17.66 -4.54
CA THR A 81 3.19 16.88 -3.39
C THR A 81 4.41 16.05 -3.77
N ARG A 82 5.10 15.56 -2.75
CA ARG A 82 6.29 14.71 -2.88
C ARG A 82 5.99 13.25 -2.57
N LEU A 83 4.81 12.76 -2.99
CA LEU A 83 4.45 11.36 -2.81
C LEU A 83 5.43 10.43 -3.54
N ASP A 84 5.70 9.27 -2.96
CA ASP A 84 6.60 8.28 -3.55
C ASP A 84 5.83 7.32 -4.48
N GLY A 85 4.56 7.07 -4.18
CA GLY A 85 3.72 6.22 -5.02
C GLY A 85 2.24 6.24 -4.67
N ILE A 86 1.45 5.50 -5.46
CA ILE A 86 0.00 5.38 -5.26
C ILE A 86 -0.42 3.95 -5.00
N ILE A 87 -1.55 3.82 -4.30
CA ILE A 87 -2.32 2.59 -4.15
C ILE A 87 -3.63 2.76 -4.91
N SER A 88 -4.00 1.78 -5.73
CA SER A 88 -5.30 1.77 -6.40
C SER A 88 -5.75 0.35 -6.69
N THR A 89 -7.07 0.16 -6.71
CA THR A 89 -7.72 -1.05 -7.22
C THR A 89 -7.90 -1.00 -8.75
N LYS A 90 -7.78 0.19 -9.35
CA LYS A 90 -8.11 0.45 -10.76
C LYS A 90 -6.89 0.30 -11.65
N SER A 91 -6.92 -0.69 -12.54
CA SER A 91 -5.86 -0.97 -13.52
C SER A 91 -5.44 0.25 -14.36
N ALA A 92 -6.39 1.14 -14.69
CA ALA A 92 -6.10 2.37 -15.44
C ALA A 92 -5.18 3.33 -14.67
N MET A 93 -5.40 3.49 -13.35
CA MET A 93 -4.59 4.37 -12.52
C MET A 93 -3.18 3.82 -12.31
N ILE A 94 -3.06 2.50 -12.14
CA ILE A 94 -1.76 1.81 -12.06
C ILE A 94 -0.94 2.03 -13.33
N LYS A 95 -1.54 1.79 -14.50
CA LYS A 95 -0.86 2.00 -15.79
C LYS A 95 -0.42 3.46 -15.97
N GLU A 96 -1.25 4.41 -15.56
CA GLU A 96 -0.92 5.83 -15.70
C GLU A 96 0.19 6.27 -14.73
N ALA A 97 0.10 5.90 -13.45
CA ALA A 97 1.15 6.21 -12.46
C ALA A 97 2.52 5.65 -12.86
N LYS A 98 2.54 4.45 -13.44
CA LYS A 98 3.77 3.84 -13.94
C LYS A 98 4.39 4.64 -15.09
N LYS A 99 3.59 5.14 -16.05
CA LYS A 99 4.09 6.05 -17.11
C LYS A 99 4.68 7.33 -16.52
N GLN A 100 4.12 7.79 -15.41
CA GLN A 100 4.60 8.96 -14.68
C GLN A 100 5.78 8.67 -13.75
N LYS A 101 6.33 7.45 -13.75
CA LYS A 101 7.46 7.03 -12.90
C LYS A 101 7.18 7.12 -11.40
N LEU A 102 5.92 7.06 -10.99
CA LEU A 102 5.54 6.87 -9.59
C LEU A 102 5.56 5.37 -9.26
N LEU A 103 5.88 5.03 -8.02
CA LEU A 103 5.74 3.66 -7.55
C LEU A 103 4.25 3.28 -7.51
N THR A 104 3.95 2.03 -7.87
CA THR A 104 2.58 1.56 -8.01
C THR A 104 2.31 0.33 -7.15
N ILE A 105 1.27 0.44 -6.33
CA ILE A 105 0.72 -0.67 -5.56
C ILE A 105 -0.68 -0.96 -6.09
N GLN A 106 -0.87 -2.14 -6.69
CA GLN A 106 -2.21 -2.56 -7.08
C GLN A 106 -2.85 -3.41 -5.99
N ARG A 107 -3.95 -2.91 -5.46
CA ARG A 107 -4.73 -3.55 -4.40
C ARG A 107 -5.74 -4.53 -4.97
N PHE A 108 -5.76 -5.75 -4.43
CA PHE A 108 -6.76 -6.76 -4.74
C PHE A 108 -7.45 -7.27 -3.48
N PHE A 109 -8.78 -7.32 -3.55
CA PHE A 109 -9.61 -8.01 -2.58
C PHE A 109 -9.85 -9.43 -3.06
N ILE A 110 -9.43 -10.40 -2.26
CA ILE A 110 -9.64 -11.82 -2.52
C ILE A 110 -10.81 -12.28 -1.67
N LEU A 111 -11.99 -12.25 -2.27
CA LEU A 111 -13.26 -12.61 -1.63
C LEU A 111 -13.68 -14.04 -1.95
N ASP A 112 -13.26 -14.52 -3.13
CA ASP A 112 -13.67 -15.81 -3.70
C ASP A 112 -12.66 -16.26 -4.78
N SER A 113 -12.97 -17.38 -5.43
CA SER A 113 -12.12 -17.92 -6.50
C SER A 113 -12.09 -17.07 -7.77
N ILE A 114 -13.15 -16.28 -8.04
CA ILE A 114 -13.27 -15.44 -9.24
C ILE A 114 -12.38 -14.20 -9.08
N SER A 115 -12.49 -13.51 -7.95
CA SER A 115 -11.64 -12.38 -7.56
C SER A 115 -10.16 -12.78 -7.53
N TYR A 116 -9.82 -13.98 -7.07
CA TYR A 116 -8.45 -14.51 -7.16
C TYR A 116 -7.94 -14.70 -8.59
N LYS A 117 -8.74 -15.30 -9.49
CA LYS A 117 -8.33 -15.46 -10.90
C LYS A 117 -8.18 -14.11 -11.59
N ASN A 118 -9.09 -13.19 -11.30
CA ASN A 118 -9.07 -11.84 -11.84
C ASN A 118 -7.88 -11.03 -11.33
N SER A 119 -7.49 -11.16 -10.06
CA SER A 119 -6.32 -10.45 -9.52
C SER A 119 -5.03 -10.87 -10.23
N LEU A 120 -4.83 -12.18 -10.45
CA LEU A 120 -3.68 -12.68 -11.23
C LEU A 120 -3.69 -12.15 -12.67
N LYS A 121 -4.86 -12.16 -13.33
CA LYS A 121 -5.00 -11.64 -14.70
C LYS A 121 -4.62 -10.16 -14.75
N HIS A 122 -5.23 -9.34 -13.89
CA HIS A 122 -4.98 -7.91 -13.86
C HIS A 122 -3.54 -7.58 -13.49
N ALA A 123 -2.95 -8.26 -12.49
CA ALA A 123 -1.56 -8.05 -12.09
C ALA A 123 -0.58 -8.30 -13.25
N ARG A 124 -0.83 -9.34 -14.09
CA ARG A 124 -0.02 -9.61 -15.29
C ARG A 124 -0.18 -8.55 -16.38
N GLU A 125 -1.39 -8.01 -16.53
CA GLU A 125 -1.71 -6.99 -17.54
C GLU A 125 -1.19 -5.59 -17.17
N THR A 126 -1.23 -5.22 -15.89
CA THR A 126 -0.83 -3.90 -15.40
C THR A 126 0.63 -3.86 -14.97
N LYS A 127 1.18 -5.00 -14.54
CA LYS A 127 2.55 -5.15 -14.01
C LYS A 127 2.87 -4.06 -12.98
N PRO A 128 2.11 -3.97 -11.86
CA PRO A 128 2.40 -3.01 -10.82
C PRO A 128 3.78 -3.29 -10.21
N ASP A 129 4.38 -2.30 -9.58
CA ASP A 129 5.67 -2.50 -8.91
C ASP A 129 5.50 -3.40 -7.67
N ILE A 130 4.35 -3.29 -7.00
CA ILE A 130 3.96 -4.12 -5.85
C ILE A 130 2.48 -4.52 -5.97
N VAL A 131 2.17 -5.73 -5.53
CA VAL A 131 0.79 -6.20 -5.33
C VAL A 131 0.43 -6.11 -3.86
N GLU A 132 -0.76 -5.62 -3.53
CA GLU A 132 -1.31 -5.65 -2.18
C GLU A 132 -2.52 -6.60 -2.14
N ILE A 133 -2.50 -7.60 -1.26
CA ILE A 133 -3.60 -8.57 -1.09
C ILE A 133 -4.33 -8.33 0.22
N LEU A 134 -5.66 -8.27 0.14
CA LEU A 134 -6.57 -8.22 1.28
C LEU A 134 -7.59 -9.39 1.19
N PRO A 135 -7.92 -10.06 2.30
CA PRO A 135 -7.26 -9.99 3.62
C PRO A 135 -5.81 -10.54 3.64
N GLY A 136 -5.01 -10.06 4.59
CA GLY A 136 -3.60 -10.38 4.75
C GLY A 136 -3.35 -11.67 5.56
N ALA A 137 -4.28 -12.03 6.45
CA ALA A 137 -4.28 -13.29 7.21
C ALA A 137 -4.69 -14.51 6.36
N MET A 138 -4.11 -14.64 5.15
CA MET A 138 -4.37 -15.75 4.23
C MET A 138 -3.06 -16.29 3.61
N PRO A 139 -2.16 -16.89 4.41
CA PRO A 139 -0.84 -17.32 3.96
C PRO A 139 -0.90 -18.32 2.79
N LYS A 140 -1.91 -19.20 2.75
CA LYS A 140 -2.12 -20.15 1.63
C LYS A 140 -2.41 -19.42 0.31
N ILE A 141 -3.18 -18.33 0.36
CA ILE A 141 -3.53 -17.53 -0.82
C ILE A 141 -2.31 -16.73 -1.29
N ILE A 142 -1.58 -16.10 -0.37
CA ILE A 142 -0.34 -15.37 -0.66
C ILE A 142 0.67 -16.29 -1.36
N LYS A 143 0.97 -17.45 -0.76
CA LYS A 143 1.91 -18.43 -1.32
C LYS A 143 1.48 -18.90 -2.71
N ARG A 144 0.18 -19.19 -2.89
CA ARG A 144 -0.37 -19.60 -4.19
C ARG A 144 -0.28 -18.48 -5.21
N PHE A 145 -0.56 -17.23 -4.84
CA PHE A 145 -0.45 -16.07 -5.73
C PHE A 145 0.99 -15.91 -6.23
N LEU A 146 1.96 -15.89 -5.31
CA LEU A 146 3.39 -15.75 -5.62
C LEU A 146 3.94 -16.90 -6.47
N TYR A 147 3.43 -18.13 -6.26
CA TYR A 147 3.76 -19.26 -7.12
C TYR A 147 3.30 -19.05 -8.58
N ASN A 148 2.14 -18.41 -8.78
CA ASN A 148 1.55 -18.18 -10.11
C ASN A 148 2.02 -16.88 -10.76
N TYR A 149 2.52 -15.93 -9.98
CA TYR A 149 3.01 -14.63 -10.44
C TYR A 149 4.04 -14.09 -9.45
N GLN A 150 5.31 -14.10 -9.84
CA GLN A 150 6.39 -13.59 -9.01
C GLN A 150 6.40 -12.06 -9.05
N CYS A 151 6.10 -11.44 -7.90
CA CYS A 151 6.19 -10.00 -7.71
C CYS A 151 6.39 -9.68 -6.23
N PRO A 152 6.90 -8.48 -5.89
CA PRO A 152 6.78 -7.92 -4.55
C PRO A 152 5.32 -7.91 -4.09
N LEU A 153 5.04 -8.41 -2.89
CA LEU A 153 3.68 -8.52 -2.35
C LEU A 153 3.60 -8.00 -0.92
N ILE A 154 2.61 -7.15 -0.66
CA ILE A 154 2.24 -6.68 0.67
C ILE A 154 0.94 -7.36 1.09
N ALA A 155 0.90 -7.89 2.30
CA ALA A 155 -0.30 -8.44 2.90
C ALA A 155 -0.97 -7.38 3.78
N SER A 156 -2.28 -7.18 3.63
CA SER A 156 -2.99 -6.11 4.31
C SER A 156 -4.35 -6.55 4.85
N GLY A 157 -4.76 -5.97 5.98
CA GLY A 157 -6.11 -6.15 6.54
C GLY A 157 -6.30 -7.48 7.29
N ILE A 158 -7.09 -7.40 8.37
CA ILE A 158 -7.33 -8.49 9.33
C ILE A 158 -6.00 -9.08 9.85
N ILE A 159 -5.02 -8.22 10.13
CA ILE A 159 -3.80 -8.62 10.86
C ILE A 159 -4.06 -8.31 12.32
N MET A 160 -4.27 -9.35 13.12
CA MET A 160 -4.71 -9.22 14.51
C MET A 160 -3.54 -9.27 15.48
N ASP A 161 -2.57 -10.13 15.21
CA ASP A 161 -1.46 -10.40 16.12
C ASP A 161 -0.14 -10.70 15.39
N LYS A 162 0.88 -11.05 16.17
CA LYS A 162 2.21 -11.39 15.67
C LYS A 162 2.25 -12.67 14.85
N GLU A 163 1.35 -13.62 15.10
CA GLU A 163 1.30 -14.88 14.36
C GLU A 163 0.88 -14.62 12.91
N ASP A 164 -0.14 -13.79 12.69
CA ASP A 164 -0.58 -13.38 11.35
C ASP A 164 0.56 -12.76 10.53
N ILE A 165 1.34 -11.87 11.16
CA ILE A 165 2.51 -11.22 10.56
C ILE A 165 3.53 -12.28 10.11
N ILE A 166 3.94 -13.15 11.04
CA ILE A 166 4.94 -14.18 10.77
C ILE A 166 4.48 -15.12 9.67
N LEU A 167 3.21 -15.54 9.68
CA LEU A 167 2.65 -16.45 8.67
C LEU A 167 2.60 -15.80 7.28
N ALA A 168 2.20 -14.53 7.18
CA ALA A 168 2.16 -13.81 5.92
C ALA A 168 3.58 -13.59 5.33
N LEU A 169 4.55 -13.21 6.17
CA LEU A 169 5.95 -13.07 5.76
C LEU A 169 6.54 -14.43 5.32
N LYS A 170 6.32 -15.50 6.09
CA LYS A 170 6.73 -16.87 5.69
C LYS A 170 6.08 -17.35 4.40
N ALA A 171 4.90 -16.85 4.05
CA ALA A 171 4.24 -17.14 2.78
C ALA A 171 4.86 -16.39 1.58
N GLY A 172 5.75 -15.42 1.83
CA GLY A 172 6.49 -14.66 0.83
C GLY A 172 6.07 -13.20 0.68
N ALA A 173 5.20 -12.67 1.56
CA ALA A 173 4.97 -11.24 1.61
C ALA A 173 6.26 -10.51 2.04
N ILE A 174 6.54 -9.36 1.42
CA ILE A 174 7.69 -8.52 1.76
C ILE A 174 7.35 -7.43 2.78
N GLY A 175 6.06 -7.24 3.07
CA GLY A 175 5.60 -6.25 4.04
C GLY A 175 4.16 -6.49 4.47
N ILE A 176 3.82 -5.99 5.65
CA ILE A 176 2.51 -6.12 6.28
C ILE A 176 1.97 -4.73 6.53
N SER A 177 0.84 -4.39 5.92
CA SER A 177 0.16 -3.11 6.15
C SER A 177 -1.05 -3.29 7.05
N THR A 178 -1.07 -2.54 8.15
CA THR A 178 -2.12 -2.65 9.17
C THR A 178 -2.50 -1.29 9.73
N THR A 179 -3.79 -1.13 10.04
CA THR A 179 -4.32 0.04 10.75
C THR A 179 -4.27 -0.15 12.28
N ASN A 180 -3.82 -1.32 12.77
CA ASN A 180 -3.67 -1.56 14.20
C ASN A 180 -2.32 -0.99 14.67
N SER A 181 -2.36 0.12 15.40
CA SER A 181 -1.16 0.81 15.89
C SER A 181 -0.41 0.03 16.97
N GLU A 182 -1.05 -0.93 17.66
CA GLU A 182 -0.35 -1.80 18.62
C GLU A 182 0.67 -2.71 17.93
N ILE A 183 0.41 -3.05 16.66
CA ILE A 183 1.29 -3.88 15.83
C ILE A 183 2.50 -3.09 15.34
N TRP A 184 2.40 -1.76 15.27
CA TRP A 184 3.46 -0.90 14.76
C TRP A 184 4.71 -0.89 15.63
N SER A 185 4.58 -1.31 16.89
CA SER A 185 5.67 -1.40 17.88
C SER A 185 6.17 -2.82 18.16
N LEU A 186 5.70 -3.84 17.42
CA LEU A 186 6.07 -5.26 17.60
C LEU A 186 7.34 -5.65 16.83
#